data_AF-A0AAJ1SK31-F1
#
_entry.id   AF-A0AAJ1SK31-F1
#
_cell.length_a   1.000
_cell.length_b   1.000
_cell.length_c   1.000
_cell.angle_alpha   90.00
_cell.angle_beta   90.00
_cell.angle_gamma   90.00
#
_symmetry.space_group_name_H-M   'P 1'
#
loop_
_entity.id
_entity.type
_entity.pdbx_description
1 polymer ?
#
loop_
_entity_poly.entity_id
_entity_poly.type
_entity_poly.pdbx_seq_one_letter_code
_entity_poly.pdbx_strand_id
1 'polypeptide(L)'
;MALLDFDGVLCDMEPFAYELNEHRGVGNRWSRFYCHTSQAAPVDAGVELVAALDRLGWRYAVSAIRPAGYRPMVGPWLRQHLTKSRPAEWWYVDEIPGWSAVDNKRAHWVQAMVSRDAPVCPLFVDDEPAVVEKLIDRGVPAMCLDELAGLSDADLAGVLEYSLKGAIEQQNALRVQARHKGILPTARDKTSPPRR
;
A
#
# COMPACT_ATOMS: atom_id res chain seq x y z
N MET A 1 5.55 9.01 5.94
CA MET A 1 5.05 8.44 4.68
C MET A 1 3.84 7.57 4.98
N ALA A 2 2.78 7.57 4.18
CA ALA A 2 1.69 6.59 4.32
C ALA A 2 1.91 5.39 3.38
N LEU A 3 1.48 4.18 3.76
CA LEU A 3 1.43 3.03 2.85
C LEU A 3 -0.03 2.76 2.50
N LEU A 4 -0.35 2.87 1.21
CA LEU A 4 -1.73 2.74 0.73
C LEU A 4 -1.88 1.39 0.04
N ASP A 5 -2.96 0.66 0.33
CA ASP A 5 -3.33 -0.47 -0.52
C ASP A 5 -3.61 -0.01 -1.95
N PHE A 6 -3.48 -0.92 -2.90
CA PHE A 6 -3.69 -0.59 -4.30
C PHE A 6 -5.12 -0.90 -4.73
N ASP A 7 -5.52 -2.16 -4.60
CA ASP A 7 -6.85 -2.62 -4.96
C ASP A 7 -7.84 -2.13 -3.89
N GLY A 8 -8.94 -1.48 -4.29
CA GLY A 8 -9.97 -0.99 -3.36
C GLY A 8 -9.66 0.36 -2.70
N VAL A 9 -8.39 0.70 -2.48
CA VAL A 9 -8.00 2.05 -1.98
C VAL A 9 -7.67 3.03 -3.10
N LEU A 10 -6.90 2.62 -4.11
CA LEU A 10 -6.52 3.48 -5.23
C LEU A 10 -7.23 3.08 -6.52
N CYS A 11 -7.21 1.78 -6.83
CA CYS A 11 -7.70 1.17 -8.05
C CYS A 11 -9.01 0.43 -7.76
N ASP A 12 -10.11 0.89 -8.34
CA ASP A 12 -11.41 0.27 -8.18
C ASP A 12 -11.51 -1.00 -9.03
N MET A 13 -11.30 -2.14 -8.38
CA MET A 13 -11.41 -3.45 -9.01
C MET A 13 -12.78 -4.11 -8.77
N GLU A 14 -13.67 -3.50 -7.97
CA GLU A 14 -14.98 -4.05 -7.64
C GLU A 14 -15.83 -4.39 -8.88
N PRO A 15 -15.87 -3.55 -9.94
CA PRO A 15 -16.62 -3.86 -11.16
C PRO A 15 -16.21 -5.18 -11.84
N PHE A 16 -15.01 -5.69 -11.56
CA PHE A 16 -14.48 -6.92 -12.14
C PHE A 16 -14.56 -8.12 -11.18
N ALA A 17 -15.11 -7.95 -9.97
CA ALA A 17 -15.22 -9.02 -8.97
C ALA A 17 -16.01 -10.24 -9.47
N TYR A 18 -16.84 -10.08 -10.51
CA TYR A 18 -17.52 -11.20 -11.17
C TYR A 18 -16.55 -12.28 -11.68
N GLU A 19 -15.33 -11.91 -12.08
CA GLU A 19 -14.29 -12.85 -12.52
C GLU A 19 -13.93 -13.87 -11.44
N LEU A 20 -14.02 -13.46 -10.17
CA LEU A 20 -13.71 -14.29 -9.00
C LEU A 20 -14.83 -15.28 -8.66
N ASN A 21 -16.06 -14.95 -9.05
CA ASN A 21 -17.28 -15.71 -8.80
C ASN A 21 -17.63 -16.68 -9.94
N GLU A 22 -17.06 -16.52 -11.14
CA GLU A 22 -17.33 -17.43 -12.25
C GLU A 22 -16.75 -18.83 -12.02
N HIS A 23 -17.63 -19.83 -11.99
CA HIS A 23 -17.30 -21.24 -11.79
C HIS A 23 -16.71 -21.91 -13.04
N ARG A 24 -16.59 -21.19 -14.15
CA ARG A 24 -16.05 -21.70 -15.43
C ARG A 24 -14.53 -21.50 -15.47
N GLY A 25 -13.81 -22.47 -14.90
CA GLY A 25 -12.35 -22.59 -15.05
C GLY A 25 -11.59 -22.25 -13.76
N VAL A 26 -11.39 -23.28 -12.93
CA VAL A 26 -10.72 -23.26 -11.62
C VAL A 26 -9.26 -22.74 -11.69
N GLY A 27 -8.66 -22.64 -12.88
CA GLY A 27 -7.24 -22.33 -13.04
C GLY A 27 -6.85 -20.87 -13.31
N ASN A 28 -7.79 -19.94 -13.58
CA ASN A 28 -7.38 -18.62 -14.12
C ASN A 28 -8.18 -17.38 -13.66
N ARG A 29 -9.07 -17.50 -12.67
CA ARG A 29 -9.94 -16.38 -12.24
C ARG A 29 -9.18 -15.12 -11.79
N TRP A 30 -8.14 -15.29 -10.97
CA TRP A 30 -7.32 -14.18 -10.48
C TRP A 30 -6.54 -13.52 -11.61
N SER A 31 -6.08 -14.29 -12.60
CA SER A 31 -5.44 -13.72 -13.79
C SER A 31 -6.37 -12.82 -14.56
N ARG A 32 -7.59 -13.30 -14.85
CA ARG A 32 -8.59 -12.52 -15.58
C ARG A 32 -8.95 -11.26 -14.82
N PHE A 33 -9.20 -11.37 -13.52
CA PHE A 33 -9.42 -10.23 -12.64
C PHE A 33 -8.31 -9.18 -12.75
N TYR A 34 -7.04 -9.56 -12.56
CA TYR A 34 -5.93 -8.61 -12.63
C TYR A 34 -5.69 -8.03 -14.02
N CYS A 35 -6.03 -8.74 -15.11
CA CYS A 35 -5.94 -8.20 -16.47
C CYS A 35 -6.80 -6.95 -16.69
N HIS A 36 -7.83 -6.71 -15.86
CA HIS A 36 -8.65 -5.51 -15.92
C HIS A 36 -8.03 -4.27 -15.27
N THR A 37 -6.83 -4.36 -14.68
CA THR A 37 -6.19 -3.22 -13.99
C THR A 37 -6.15 -1.95 -14.84
N SER A 38 -5.80 -2.03 -16.13
CA SER A 38 -5.73 -0.85 -16.99
C SER A 38 -7.10 -0.23 -17.34
N GLN A 39 -8.18 -0.96 -17.08
CA GLN A 39 -9.56 -0.53 -17.30
C GLN A 39 -10.21 -0.02 -16.02
N ALA A 40 -9.66 -0.40 -14.86
CA ALA A 40 -10.16 -0.02 -13.55
C ALA A 40 -10.09 1.50 -13.35
N ALA A 41 -11.21 2.05 -12.88
CA ALA A 41 -11.30 3.45 -12.51
C ALA A 41 -10.51 3.72 -11.22
N PRO A 42 -10.06 4.96 -10.99
CA PRO A 42 -9.57 5.34 -9.68
C PRO A 42 -10.70 5.40 -8.66
N VAL A 43 -10.39 5.05 -7.41
CA VAL A 43 -11.24 5.32 -6.25
C VAL A 43 -11.08 6.79 -5.87
N ASP A 44 -12.14 7.59 -6.03
CA ASP A 44 -12.09 9.04 -5.84
C ASP A 44 -11.57 9.44 -4.46
N ALA A 45 -12.03 8.75 -3.40
CA ALA A 45 -11.56 9.00 -2.03
C ALA A 45 -10.05 8.71 -1.87
N GLY A 46 -9.53 7.68 -2.53
CA GLY A 46 -8.10 7.37 -2.54
C GLY A 46 -7.27 8.40 -3.28
N VAL A 47 -7.76 8.88 -4.43
CA VAL A 47 -7.10 9.95 -5.19
C VAL A 47 -7.06 11.25 -4.37
N GLU A 48 -8.15 11.60 -3.70
CA GLU A 48 -8.18 12.79 -2.84
C GLU A 48 -7.26 12.61 -1.63
N LEU A 49 -7.20 11.42 -1.02
CA LEU A 49 -6.25 11.14 0.05
C LEU A 49 -4.80 11.34 -0.42
N VAL A 50 -4.44 10.86 -1.60
CA VAL A 50 -3.09 11.09 -2.18
C VAL A 50 -2.83 12.58 -2.41
N ALA A 51 -3.82 13.33 -2.91
CA ALA A 51 -3.70 14.77 -3.09
C ALA A 51 -3.54 15.51 -1.75
N ALA A 52 -4.30 15.14 -0.72
CA ALA A 52 -4.20 15.70 0.62
C ALA A 52 -2.84 15.41 1.26
N LEU A 53 -2.33 14.18 1.13
CA LEU A 53 -0.97 13.83 1.57
C LEU A 53 0.08 14.74 0.90
N ASP A 54 -0.01 14.96 -0.41
CA ASP A 54 0.93 15.83 -1.13
C ASP A 54 0.83 17.30 -0.67
N ARG A 55 -0.39 17.83 -0.48
CA ARG A 55 -0.61 19.19 0.07
C ARG A 55 0.01 19.36 1.45
N LEU A 56 -0.09 18.33 2.29
CA LEU A 56 0.51 18.28 3.62
C LEU A 56 2.03 17.99 3.61
N GLY A 57 2.63 17.79 2.44
CA GLY A 57 4.06 17.46 2.29
C GLY A 57 4.42 16.03 2.68
N TRP A 58 3.42 15.17 2.89
CA TRP A 58 3.61 13.75 3.17
C TRP A 58 3.85 12.97 1.88
N ARG A 59 4.79 12.03 1.96
CA ARG A 59 5.04 11.05 0.90
C ARG A 59 4.13 9.84 1.09
N TYR A 60 3.91 9.07 0.05
CA TYR A 60 3.21 7.79 0.14
C TYR A 60 3.94 6.70 -0.64
N ALA A 61 3.72 5.46 -0.22
CA ALA A 61 4.08 4.24 -0.93
C ALA A 61 2.81 3.43 -1.21
N VAL A 62 2.92 2.50 -2.15
CA VAL A 62 1.82 1.62 -2.54
C VAL A 62 2.15 0.18 -2.14
N SER A 63 1.19 -0.50 -1.52
CA SER A 63 1.18 -1.93 -1.27
C SER A 63 0.18 -2.56 -2.23
N ALA A 64 0.57 -3.62 -2.95
CA ALA A 64 -0.37 -4.42 -3.73
C ALA A 64 -0.01 -5.90 -3.60
N ILE A 65 -0.97 -6.72 -3.17
CA ILE A 65 -0.77 -8.17 -3.06
C ILE A 65 -1.18 -8.80 -4.38
N ARG A 66 -0.25 -8.80 -5.31
CA ARG A 66 -0.45 -9.40 -6.62
C ARG A 66 0.70 -10.36 -6.92
N PRO A 67 0.45 -11.47 -7.62
CA PRO A 67 1.53 -12.31 -8.12
C PRO A 67 2.48 -11.50 -8.99
N ALA A 68 3.78 -11.84 -8.96
CA ALA A 68 4.85 -11.08 -9.62
C ALA A 68 4.59 -10.78 -11.12
N GLY A 69 3.86 -11.66 -11.82
CA GLY A 69 3.47 -11.45 -13.22
C GLY A 69 2.58 -10.23 -13.47
N TYR A 70 1.85 -9.74 -12.47
CA TYR A 70 0.95 -8.58 -12.58
C TYR A 70 1.54 -7.28 -12.02
N ARG A 71 2.71 -7.36 -11.39
CA ARG A 71 3.46 -6.19 -10.91
C ARG A 71 3.64 -5.09 -11.97
N PRO A 72 3.96 -5.41 -13.24
CA PRO A 72 4.15 -4.39 -14.27
C PRO A 72 2.90 -3.53 -14.57
N MET A 73 1.71 -3.92 -14.10
CA MET A 73 0.46 -3.20 -14.35
C MET A 73 0.24 -2.03 -13.37
N VAL A 74 0.75 -2.12 -12.15
CA VAL A 74 0.52 -1.12 -11.08
C VAL A 74 1.16 0.23 -11.43
N GLY A 75 2.44 0.22 -11.83
CA GLY A 75 3.17 1.46 -12.14
C GLY A 75 2.55 2.29 -13.27
N PRO A 76 2.23 1.71 -14.44
CA PRO A 76 1.51 2.41 -15.51
C PRO A 76 0.16 2.99 -15.04
N TRP A 77 -0.62 2.22 -14.28
CA TRP A 77 -1.90 2.68 -13.76
C TRP A 77 -1.74 3.91 -12.84
N LEU A 78 -0.79 3.86 -11.90
CA LEU A 78 -0.50 4.99 -11.00
C LEU A 78 -0.12 6.24 -11.79
N ARG A 79 0.72 6.11 -12.82
CA ARG A 79 1.12 7.25 -13.68
C ARG A 79 -0.01 7.81 -14.52
N GLN A 80 -0.96 6.97 -14.92
CA GLN A 80 -2.12 7.37 -15.71
C GLN A 80 -3.14 8.15 -14.87
N HIS A 81 -3.39 7.71 -13.63
CA HIS A 81 -4.50 8.24 -12.82
C HIS A 81 -4.06 9.24 -11.74
N LEU A 82 -2.85 9.16 -11.21
CA LEU A 82 -2.34 10.05 -10.14
C LEU A 82 -1.42 11.16 -10.70
N THR A 83 -1.85 11.83 -11.76
CA THR A 83 -1.02 12.81 -12.51
C THR A 83 -0.83 14.16 -11.82
N LYS A 84 -1.71 14.50 -10.87
CA LYS A 84 -1.72 15.80 -10.17
C LYS A 84 -0.94 15.81 -8.86
N SER A 85 -0.50 14.64 -8.40
CA SER A 85 0.20 14.48 -7.12
C SER A 85 1.62 13.99 -7.37
N ARG A 86 2.50 14.15 -6.37
CA ARG A 86 3.83 13.52 -6.41
C ARG A 86 3.71 12.00 -6.68
N PRO A 87 4.63 11.41 -7.46
CA PRO A 87 4.66 9.97 -7.63
C PRO A 87 4.86 9.24 -6.29
N ALA A 88 4.25 8.06 -6.15
CA ALA A 88 4.53 7.14 -5.05
C ALA A 88 6.03 6.86 -4.94
N GLU A 89 6.56 6.91 -3.71
CA GLU A 89 7.99 6.82 -3.44
C GLU A 89 8.52 5.38 -3.55
N TRP A 90 7.70 4.39 -3.14
CA TRP A 90 7.98 2.97 -3.28
C TRP A 90 6.73 2.17 -3.66
N TRP A 91 6.94 1.06 -4.36
CA TRP A 91 5.91 0.09 -4.70
C TRP A 91 6.30 -1.28 -4.12
N TYR A 92 5.54 -1.73 -3.13
CA TYR A 92 5.63 -3.06 -2.55
C TYR A 92 4.56 -3.92 -3.22
N VAL A 93 4.95 -4.56 -4.32
CA VAL A 93 4.03 -5.25 -5.22
C VAL A 93 4.57 -6.63 -5.47
N ASP A 94 4.34 -7.55 -4.55
CA ASP A 94 4.55 -9.00 -4.73
C ASP A 94 3.85 -9.74 -3.59
N GLU A 95 3.06 -10.76 -3.91
CA GLU A 95 2.62 -11.71 -2.88
C GLU A 95 3.74 -12.71 -2.55
N ILE A 96 3.78 -13.13 -1.29
CA ILE A 96 4.50 -14.32 -0.84
C ILE A 96 3.51 -15.50 -0.94
N PRO A 97 3.76 -16.48 -1.81
CA PRO A 97 2.84 -17.61 -1.98
C PRO A 97 2.57 -18.35 -0.67
N GLY A 98 1.30 -18.65 -0.41
CA GLY A 98 0.85 -19.33 0.81
C GLY A 98 0.71 -18.45 2.04
N TRP A 99 1.05 -17.17 1.97
CA TRP A 99 0.78 -16.21 3.04
C TRP A 99 -0.62 -15.62 2.89
N SER A 100 -1.24 -15.25 4.02
CA SER A 100 -2.49 -14.51 4.00
C SER A 100 -2.31 -13.10 3.43
N ALA A 101 -3.39 -12.45 3.01
CA ALA A 101 -3.34 -11.04 2.59
C ALA A 101 -2.80 -10.14 3.73
N VAL A 102 -3.27 -10.35 4.96
CA VAL A 102 -2.80 -9.60 6.14
C VAL A 102 -1.30 -9.79 6.36
N ASP A 103 -0.78 -11.01 6.22
CA ASP A 103 0.65 -11.29 6.40
C ASP A 103 1.51 -10.62 5.32
N ASN A 104 1.03 -10.60 4.07
CA ASN A 104 1.68 -9.89 2.97
C ASN A 104 1.69 -8.38 3.18
N LYS A 105 0.53 -7.76 3.50
CA LYS A 105 0.42 -6.32 3.80
C LYS A 105 1.33 -5.92 4.97
N ARG A 106 1.37 -6.75 6.02
CA ARG A 106 2.31 -6.57 7.13
C ARG A 106 3.77 -6.67 6.69
N ALA A 107 4.12 -7.63 5.83
CA ALA A 107 5.48 -7.76 5.32
C ALA A 107 5.91 -6.50 4.54
N HIS A 108 5.03 -5.97 3.69
CA HIS A 108 5.27 -4.70 2.98
C HIS A 108 5.48 -3.54 3.95
N TRP A 109 4.64 -3.42 4.98
CA TRP A 109 4.79 -2.39 6.00
C TRP A 109 6.11 -2.52 6.77
N VAL A 110 6.48 -3.74 7.19
CA VAL A 110 7.79 -3.98 7.84
C VAL A 110 8.93 -3.61 6.90
N GLN A 111 8.85 -3.99 5.63
CA GLN A 111 9.84 -3.65 4.61
C GLN A 111 9.98 -2.12 4.46
N ALA A 112 8.86 -1.39 4.42
CA ALA A 112 8.87 0.08 4.40
C ALA A 112 9.55 0.66 5.65
N MET A 113 9.26 0.11 6.84
CA MET A 113 9.82 0.56 8.10
C MET A 113 11.33 0.30 8.22
N VAL A 114 11.83 -0.82 7.70
CA VAL A 114 13.26 -1.18 7.82
C VAL A 114 14.11 -0.74 6.62
N SER A 115 13.48 -0.28 5.54
CA SER A 115 14.19 0.21 4.35
C SER A 115 15.16 1.33 4.71
N ARG A 116 16.36 1.24 4.13
CA ARG A 116 17.43 2.22 4.33
C ARG A 116 16.98 3.54 3.69
N ASP A 117 17.11 4.63 4.46
CA ASP A 117 16.72 5.99 4.06
C ASP A 117 15.22 6.22 3.83
N ALA A 118 14.38 5.20 4.06
CA ALA A 118 12.93 5.37 4.01
C ALA A 118 12.44 6.21 5.22
N PRO A 119 11.53 7.18 5.00
CA PRO A 119 10.81 7.85 6.08
C PRO A 119 10.07 6.83 6.93
N VAL A 120 9.76 7.20 8.16
CA VAL A 120 8.84 6.42 8.99
C VAL A 120 7.51 6.27 8.23
N CYS A 121 6.97 5.05 8.27
CA CYS A 121 5.69 4.69 7.67
C CYS A 121 4.63 4.51 8.76
N PRO A 122 4.08 5.61 9.32
CA PRO A 122 3.21 5.48 10.48
C PRO A 122 1.88 4.83 10.20
N LEU A 123 1.31 4.96 9.01
CA LEU A 123 -0.04 4.52 8.74
C LEU A 123 -0.11 3.64 7.50
N PHE A 124 -0.78 2.50 7.64
CA PHE A 124 -1.28 1.69 6.54
C PHE A 124 -2.75 2.06 6.26
N VAL A 125 -3.13 2.22 5.00
CA VAL A 125 -4.52 2.48 4.62
C VAL A 125 -5.04 1.34 3.76
N ASP A 126 -6.18 0.80 4.15
CA ASP A 126 -6.89 -0.31 3.50
C ASP A 126 -8.35 0.09 3.27
N ASP A 127 -9.07 -0.57 2.37
CA ASP A 127 -10.50 -0.37 2.17
C ASP A 127 -11.34 -1.38 2.97
N GLU A 128 -10.79 -2.54 3.32
CA GLU A 128 -11.55 -3.59 4.01
C GLU A 128 -11.39 -3.49 5.55
N PRO A 129 -12.45 -3.17 6.32
CA PRO A 129 -12.35 -3.01 7.78
C PRO A 129 -11.83 -4.26 8.50
N ALA A 130 -12.17 -5.45 7.99
CA ALA A 130 -11.71 -6.72 8.55
C ALA A 130 -10.20 -6.97 8.32
N VAL A 131 -9.60 -6.37 7.29
CA VAL A 131 -8.15 -6.39 7.07
C VAL A 131 -7.47 -5.39 7.97
N VAL A 132 -8.04 -4.18 8.11
CA VAL A 132 -7.56 -3.13 9.03
C VAL A 132 -7.46 -3.66 10.46
N GLU A 133 -8.53 -4.28 10.99
CA GLU A 133 -8.55 -4.83 12.35
C GLU A 133 -7.44 -5.88 12.55
N LYS A 134 -7.29 -6.80 11.59
CA LYS A 134 -6.24 -7.83 11.65
C LYS A 134 -4.83 -7.26 11.50
N LEU A 135 -4.65 -6.17 10.77
CA LEU A 135 -3.38 -5.46 10.69
C LEU A 135 -3.03 -4.82 12.04
N ILE A 136 -4.00 -4.18 12.69
CA ILE A 136 -3.85 -3.60 14.03
C ILE A 136 -3.49 -4.69 15.05
N ASP A 137 -4.18 -5.83 15.04
CA ASP A 137 -3.88 -6.98 15.90
C ASP A 137 -2.44 -7.50 15.71
N ARG A 138 -1.89 -7.34 14.50
CA ARG A 138 -0.51 -7.72 14.17
C ARG A 138 0.50 -6.60 14.41
N GLY A 139 0.08 -5.51 15.05
CA GLY A 139 0.87 -4.36 15.43
C GLY A 139 1.17 -3.41 14.27
N VAL A 140 0.43 -3.45 13.17
CA VAL A 140 0.54 -2.48 12.08
C VAL A 140 -0.47 -1.37 12.34
N PRO A 141 -0.07 -0.09 12.52
CA PRO A 141 -1.04 0.98 12.64
C PRO A 141 -1.74 1.14 11.28
N ALA A 142 -3.03 0.84 11.25
CA ALA A 142 -3.84 0.83 10.03
C ALA A 142 -5.16 1.57 10.23
N MET A 143 -5.72 2.12 9.16
CA MET A 143 -7.04 2.76 9.13
C MET A 143 -7.77 2.42 7.84
N CYS A 144 -9.10 2.41 7.90
CA CYS A 144 -9.93 2.26 6.71
C CYS A 144 -9.92 3.56 5.88
N LEU A 145 -9.95 3.46 4.56
CA LEU A 145 -10.07 4.62 3.67
C LEU A 145 -11.29 5.47 4.01
N ASP A 146 -12.42 4.84 4.32
CA ASP A 146 -13.68 5.52 4.68
C ASP A 146 -13.55 6.38 5.95
N GLU A 147 -12.64 6.04 6.87
CA GLU A 147 -12.38 6.84 8.08
C GLU A 147 -11.56 8.10 7.78
N LEU A 148 -10.80 8.09 6.67
CA LEU A 148 -9.96 9.20 6.24
C LEU A 148 -10.67 10.06 5.17
N ALA A 149 -11.64 9.48 4.47
CA ALA A 149 -12.37 10.15 3.41
C ALA A 149 -13.12 11.38 3.94
N GLY A 150 -12.91 12.52 3.27
CA GLY A 150 -13.59 13.77 3.62
C GLY A 150 -13.06 14.48 4.87
N LEU A 151 -12.00 13.98 5.52
CA LEU A 151 -11.30 14.72 6.57
C LEU A 151 -10.74 16.04 6.00
N SER A 152 -10.73 17.07 6.84
CA SER A 152 -9.99 18.29 6.49
C SER A 152 -8.48 18.03 6.50
N ASP A 153 -7.71 18.85 5.78
CA ASP A 153 -6.25 18.77 5.80
C ASP A 153 -5.69 18.87 7.25
N ALA A 154 -6.35 19.62 8.14
CA ALA A 154 -5.96 19.74 9.54
C ALA A 154 -6.23 18.46 10.35
N ASP A 155 -7.39 17.82 10.17
CA ASP A 155 -7.73 16.58 10.86
C ASP A 155 -6.86 15.42 10.37
N LEU A 156 -6.64 15.33 9.06
CA LEU A 156 -5.72 14.34 8.47
C LEU A 156 -4.29 14.54 8.99
N ALA A 157 -3.81 15.78 9.08
CA ALA A 157 -2.51 16.06 9.68
C ALA A 157 -2.43 15.59 11.14
N GLY A 158 -3.48 15.84 11.94
CA GLY A 158 -3.57 15.37 13.32
C GLY A 158 -3.49 13.84 13.44
N VAL A 159 -4.20 13.11 12.57
CA VAL A 159 -4.14 11.64 12.50
C VAL A 159 -2.73 11.15 12.16
N LEU A 160 -2.11 11.73 11.13
CA LEU A 160 -0.77 11.34 10.69
C LEU A 160 0.29 11.63 11.74
N GLU A 161 0.22 12.78 12.43
CA GLU A 161 1.13 13.14 13.51
C GLU A 161 0.97 12.24 14.75
N TYR A 162 -0.28 11.92 15.12
CA TYR A 162 -0.55 10.99 16.21
C TYR A 162 0.06 9.62 15.91
N SER A 163 -0.18 9.09 14.71
CA SER A 163 0.35 7.80 14.26
C SER A 163 1.89 7.81 14.17
N LEU A 164 2.50 8.93 13.77
CA LEU A 164 3.95 9.10 13.71
C LEU A 164 4.66 8.93 15.05
N LYS A 165 4.06 9.43 16.14
CA LYS A 165 4.67 9.35 17.48
C LYS A 165 4.91 7.90 17.90
N GLY A 166 3.95 7.00 17.69
CA GLY A 166 4.11 5.56 17.98
C GLY A 166 5.04 4.85 17.00
N ALA A 167 5.00 5.25 15.72
CA ALA A 167 5.73 4.57 14.67
C ALA A 167 7.27 4.74 14.74
N ILE A 168 7.78 5.85 15.28
CA ILE A 168 9.22 6.09 15.41
C ILE A 168 9.88 5.03 16.31
N GLU A 169 9.29 4.76 17.47
CA GLU A 169 9.80 3.75 18.41
C GLU A 169 9.75 2.36 17.79
N GLN A 170 8.64 2.06 17.10
CA GLN A 170 8.45 0.80 16.43
C GLN A 170 9.44 0.59 15.27
N GLN A 171 9.76 1.63 14.50
CA GLN A 171 10.75 1.58 13.43
C GLN A 171 12.13 1.20 13.97
N ASN A 172 12.53 1.81 15.08
CA ASN A 172 13.81 1.51 15.72
C ASN A 172 13.88 0.06 16.18
N ALA A 173 12.82 -0.44 16.84
CA ALA A 173 12.73 -1.83 17.27
C ALA A 173 12.83 -2.80 16.07
N LEU A 174 12.09 -2.55 14.99
CA LEU A 174 12.11 -3.36 13.78
C LEU A 174 13.48 -3.37 13.10
N ARG A 175 14.15 -2.21 13.02
CA ARG A 175 15.50 -2.11 12.43
C ARG A 175 16.54 -2.87 13.25
N VAL A 176 16.45 -2.84 14.58
CA VAL A 176 17.29 -3.64 15.47
C VAL A 176 17.06 -5.13 15.23
N GLN A 177 15.79 -5.57 15.21
CA GLN A 177 15.45 -6.97 14.92
C GLN A 177 15.93 -7.43 13.53
N ALA A 178 15.76 -6.60 12.50
CA ALA A 178 16.22 -6.90 11.14
C ALA A 178 17.74 -7.05 11.06
N ARG A 179 18.50 -6.19 11.78
CA ARG A 179 19.96 -6.31 11.93
C ARG A 179 20.35 -7.63 12.59
N HIS A 180 19.71 -8.00 13.70
CA HIS A 180 20.00 -9.25 14.40
C HIS A 180 19.74 -10.50 13.55
N LYS A 181 18.70 -10.45 12.69
CA LYS A 181 18.36 -11.57 11.81
C LYS A 181 19.19 -11.59 10.50
N GLY A 182 20.04 -10.59 10.26
CA GLY A 182 20.78 -10.45 9.00
C GLY A 182 19.90 -10.09 7.78
N ILE A 183 18.68 -9.61 8.00
CA ILE A 183 17.66 -9.33 6.97
C ILE A 183 17.69 -7.85 6.54
N LEU A 184 18.82 -7.14 6.69
CA LEU A 184 18.90 -5.81 6.08
C LEU A 184 18.94 -5.98 4.56
N PRO A 185 17.98 -5.42 3.79
CA PRO A 185 18.09 -5.39 2.35
C PRO A 185 19.36 -4.63 1.98
N THR A 186 20.29 -5.29 1.32
CA THR A 186 21.56 -4.73 0.88
C THR A 186 21.35 -3.77 -0.29
N ALA A 187 20.80 -2.58 -0.06
CA ALA A 187 20.83 -1.42 -0.97
C ALA A 187 20.42 -1.62 -2.46
N ARG A 188 19.93 -2.81 -2.88
CA ARG A 188 19.80 -3.19 -4.30
C ARG A 188 18.43 -3.69 -4.74
N ASP A 189 17.44 -3.80 -3.85
CA ASP A 189 16.03 -3.82 -4.29
C ASP A 189 15.52 -2.41 -4.52
N LYS A 190 16.27 -1.66 -5.33
CA LYS A 190 15.73 -0.55 -6.10
C LYS A 190 14.94 -1.16 -7.24
N THR A 191 13.74 -1.64 -6.95
CA THR A 191 12.73 -1.81 -7.99
C THR A 191 12.16 -0.41 -8.29
N SER A 192 13.01 0.39 -8.95
CA SER A 192 12.95 1.77 -9.47
C SER A 192 11.57 2.46 -9.56
N PRO A 193 11.51 3.81 -9.38
CA PRO A 193 12.20 4.79 -10.24
C PRO A 193 13.10 5.78 -9.47
N PRO A 194 14.23 6.29 -10.05
CA PRO A 194 14.14 7.26 -11.16
C PRO A 194 15.25 7.19 -12.22
N ARG A 195 14.97 7.72 -13.43
CA ARG A 195 15.85 8.71 -14.11
C ARG A 195 15.05 9.51 -15.15
N ARG A 196 14.95 10.81 -14.83
CA ARG A 196 14.68 12.00 -15.66
C ARG A 196 13.39 12.07 -16.46
#